data_AF-A0A7C4SN28-F1
#
_entry.id   AF-A0A7C4SN28-F1
#
_cell.length_a   1.000
_cell.length_b   1.000
_cell.length_c   1.000
_cell.angle_alpha   90.00
_cell.angle_beta   90.00
_cell.angle_gamma   90.00
#
_symmetry.space_group_name_H-M   'P 1'
#
loop_
_entity.id
_entity.type
_entity.pdbx_description
1 polymer ?
#
loop_
_entity_poly.entity_id
_entity_poly.type
_entity_poly.pdbx_seq_one_letter_code
_entity_poly.pdbx_strand_id
1 'polypeptide(L)'
;MKLRQTVFLFLCGCVVASSLARAEEEDFKRSQFYRGISAHFVITAVAQADLNGDGRDDTLILYREAEDAINQAGGLLGLSPSGGDWKVLLHLFFESVYPKKAAMSGRDLSLEFVQTGPQGVKTFPRTLVRSKDFHLRQDAESPFAGAKITASSTLKREGVKPENVFDQDLRTSWAEGADGTGVDESVSIEFSRSVDLGLAGVLHGNFRSSRDWKDNNRLHRAEFTVETGSDRYDAEGGVDFEADLGLGLYGDKIDISFSNKPVMRYVRLQKRGVVSVQLKITSVLLGEKNDDTHVAEIDFAEWVSYARLTGSEPAARPAPEKADKPAEPPAKAPARKSDDWTDEDF
;
A
#
# COMPACT_ATOMS: atom_id res chain seq x y z
N MET A 1 86.79 6.23 6.39
CA MET A 1 85.50 6.94 6.46
C MET A 1 84.38 5.92 6.29
N LYS A 2 83.63 5.61 7.35
CA LYS A 2 82.45 4.72 7.32
C LYS A 2 81.20 5.59 7.35
N LEU A 3 80.45 5.64 6.25
CA LEU A 3 79.15 6.32 6.17
C LEU A 3 78.07 5.35 6.68
N ARG A 4 77.36 5.73 7.76
CA ARG A 4 76.14 5.05 8.22
C ARG A 4 74.94 5.72 7.54
N GLN A 5 74.18 4.95 6.76
CA GLN A 5 72.88 5.37 6.24
C GLN A 5 71.80 5.02 7.27
N THR A 6 71.17 6.05 7.84
CA THR A 6 69.98 5.94 8.68
C THR A 6 68.75 6.00 7.78
N VAL A 7 68.02 4.89 7.67
CA VAL A 7 66.71 4.86 7.00
C VAL A 7 65.64 5.20 8.03
N PHE A 8 65.00 6.36 7.85
CA PHE A 8 63.83 6.76 8.64
C PHE A 8 62.57 6.15 8.00
N LEU A 9 61.95 5.22 8.70
CA LEU A 9 60.66 4.62 8.33
C LEU A 9 59.54 5.54 8.84
N PHE A 10 58.90 6.29 7.94
CA PHE A 10 57.72 7.11 8.25
C PHE A 10 56.47 6.25 8.04
N LEU A 11 55.99 5.58 9.10
CA LEU A 11 54.63 5.05 9.16
C LEU A 11 53.76 6.13 9.83
N CYS A 12 53.04 6.92 9.05
CA CYS A 12 52.10 7.90 9.57
C CYS A 12 50.68 7.52 9.13
N GLY A 13 49.77 7.57 10.09
CA GLY A 13 48.49 6.86 10.12
C GLY A 13 47.46 7.30 9.08
N CYS A 14 46.63 6.34 8.71
CA CYS A 14 45.31 6.54 8.10
C CYS A 14 44.39 5.38 8.52
N VAL A 15 43.89 5.38 9.76
CA VAL A 15 42.84 4.42 10.19
C VAL A 15 41.86 5.11 11.13
N VAL A 16 41.00 6.00 10.61
CA VAL A 16 39.79 6.46 11.32
C VAL A 16 38.56 6.59 10.40
N ALA A 17 38.65 6.25 9.11
CA ALA A 17 37.55 6.49 8.16
C ALA A 17 36.45 5.39 8.10
N SER A 18 36.55 4.29 8.87
CA SER A 18 35.70 3.11 8.65
C SER A 18 34.40 3.07 9.47
N SER A 19 34.20 3.94 10.47
CA SER A 19 33.03 3.84 11.36
C SER A 19 31.81 4.64 10.90
N LEU A 20 32.00 5.71 10.11
CA LEU A 20 30.89 6.53 9.60
C LEU A 20 30.14 5.84 8.46
N ALA A 21 30.85 5.13 7.58
CA ALA A 21 30.23 4.43 6.44
C ALA A 21 29.24 3.32 6.88
N ARG A 22 29.48 2.69 8.03
CA ARG A 22 28.62 1.60 8.54
C ARG A 22 27.36 2.11 9.27
N ALA A 23 27.37 3.37 9.73
CA ALA A 23 26.22 3.96 10.42
C ALA A 23 25.14 4.44 9.43
N GLU A 24 25.54 4.90 8.24
CA GLU A 24 24.61 5.22 7.14
C GLU A 24 24.00 3.95 6.52
N GLU A 25 24.69 2.81 6.60
CA GLU A 25 24.32 1.54 5.97
C GLU A 25 22.99 0.94 6.48
N GLU A 26 22.49 1.36 7.65
CA GLU A 26 21.27 0.82 8.27
C GLU A 26 20.19 1.86 8.63
N ASP A 27 20.30 3.11 8.16
CA ASP A 27 19.32 4.16 8.52
C ASP A 27 17.88 3.81 8.08
N PHE A 28 17.73 3.02 7.01
CA PHE A 28 16.44 2.48 6.55
C PHE A 28 15.67 1.71 7.63
N LYS A 29 16.36 1.14 8.65
CA LYS A 29 15.69 0.43 9.75
C LYS A 29 14.86 1.36 10.64
N ARG A 30 15.04 2.67 10.52
CA ARG A 30 14.23 3.68 11.21
C ARG A 30 12.91 3.96 10.49
N SER A 31 12.82 3.62 9.20
CA SER A 31 11.59 3.74 8.40
C SER A 31 10.43 2.99 9.04
N GLN A 32 9.26 3.61 9.04
CA GLN A 32 8.04 2.97 9.53
C GLN A 32 7.61 1.79 8.65
N PHE A 33 7.86 1.86 7.35
CA PHE A 33 7.59 0.77 6.41
C PHE A 33 8.44 -0.47 6.75
N TYR A 34 9.75 -0.30 6.95
CA TYR A 34 10.64 -1.40 7.37
C TYR A 34 10.20 -2.01 8.71
N ARG A 35 9.87 -1.17 9.70
CA ARG A 35 9.43 -1.62 11.02
C ARG A 35 8.11 -2.38 10.95
N GLY A 36 7.18 -1.94 10.11
CA GLY A 36 5.92 -2.62 9.88
C GLY A 36 6.12 -4.00 9.26
N ILE A 37 6.99 -4.11 8.26
CA ILE A 37 7.32 -5.40 7.64
C ILE A 37 8.06 -6.32 8.62
N SER A 38 9.15 -5.86 9.23
CA SER A 38 9.96 -6.67 10.16
C SER A 38 9.22 -7.08 11.45
N ALA A 39 8.08 -6.47 11.77
CA ALA A 39 7.24 -6.89 12.88
C ALA A 39 6.47 -8.20 12.62
N HIS A 40 6.24 -8.56 11.36
CA HIS A 40 5.42 -9.73 10.96
C HIS A 40 6.12 -10.68 9.99
N PHE A 41 7.18 -10.21 9.35
CA PHE A 41 7.92 -10.95 8.33
C PHE A 41 9.38 -11.11 8.72
N VAL A 42 9.99 -12.19 8.23
CA VAL A 42 11.42 -12.45 8.37
C VAL A 42 12.14 -11.81 7.19
N ILE A 43 13.05 -10.88 7.48
CA ILE A 43 13.91 -10.27 6.47
C ILE A 43 14.89 -11.32 5.95
N THR A 44 14.87 -11.60 4.65
CA THR A 44 15.70 -12.63 4.00
C THR A 44 16.99 -12.05 3.47
N ALA A 45 16.96 -10.82 2.96
CA ALA A 45 18.13 -10.06 2.51
C ALA A 45 17.82 -8.56 2.41
N VAL A 46 18.88 -7.76 2.33
CA VAL A 46 18.84 -6.34 1.98
C VAL A 46 19.82 -6.10 0.85
N ALA A 47 19.45 -5.30 -0.14
CA ALA A 47 20.30 -4.88 -1.24
C ALA A 47 20.20 -3.35 -1.43
N GLN A 48 21.23 -2.74 -2.00
CA GLN A 48 21.23 -1.33 -2.39
C GLN A 48 21.27 -1.25 -3.93
N ALA A 49 20.46 -0.37 -4.50
CA ALA A 49 20.43 -0.11 -5.93
C ALA A 49 19.68 1.20 -6.24
N ASP A 50 20.08 1.91 -7.27
CA ASP A 50 19.32 3.04 -7.83
C ASP A 50 18.08 2.54 -8.60
N LEU A 51 16.93 2.45 -7.91
CA LEU A 51 15.66 1.98 -8.49
C LEU A 51 15.07 3.03 -9.42
N ASN A 52 15.19 4.29 -9.03
CA ASN A 52 14.44 5.38 -9.63
C ASN A 52 15.22 6.08 -10.77
N GLY A 53 16.54 5.91 -10.83
CA GLY A 53 17.47 6.46 -11.82
C GLY A 53 18.04 7.84 -11.45
N ASP A 54 17.98 8.25 -10.18
CA ASP A 54 18.43 9.56 -9.70
C ASP A 54 19.90 9.61 -9.28
N GLY A 55 20.61 8.47 -9.39
CA GLY A 55 22.02 8.33 -9.04
C GLY A 55 22.28 8.16 -7.54
N ARG A 56 21.24 8.01 -6.71
CA ARG A 56 21.37 7.64 -5.30
C ARG A 56 20.92 6.20 -5.11
N ASP A 57 21.56 5.52 -4.17
CA ASP A 57 21.17 4.16 -3.83
C ASP A 57 19.85 4.17 -3.04
N ASP A 58 18.87 3.41 -3.55
CA ASP A 58 17.66 3.04 -2.85
C ASP A 58 17.85 1.67 -2.16
N THR A 59 17.12 1.42 -1.08
CA THR A 59 17.21 0.18 -0.31
C THR A 59 16.11 -0.80 -0.71
N LEU A 60 16.49 -2.02 -1.08
CA LEU A 60 15.61 -3.16 -1.29
C LEU A 60 15.63 -4.07 -0.07
N ILE A 61 14.47 -4.28 0.55
CA ILE A 61 14.25 -5.18 1.67
C ILE A 61 13.45 -6.38 1.20
N LEU A 62 14.06 -7.55 1.23
CA LEU A 62 13.43 -8.82 0.86
C LEU A 62 12.94 -9.50 2.13
N TYR A 63 11.75 -10.07 2.08
CA TYR A 63 11.14 -10.69 3.26
C TYR A 63 10.28 -11.90 2.90
N ARG A 64 10.01 -12.73 3.90
CA ARG A 64 9.11 -13.89 3.83
C ARG A 64 8.21 -13.94 5.05
N GLU A 65 7.10 -14.64 4.96
CA GLU A 65 6.26 -14.95 6.13
C GLU A 65 7.08 -15.67 7.22
N ALA A 66 6.78 -15.43 8.50
CA ALA A 66 7.62 -15.95 9.59
C ALA A 66 7.52 -17.47 9.78
N GLU A 67 6.37 -18.06 9.44
CA GLU A 67 6.11 -19.49 9.61
C GLU A 67 6.74 -20.29 8.47
N ASP A 68 7.51 -21.33 8.81
CA ASP A 68 8.02 -22.28 7.83
C ASP A 68 6.85 -23.15 7.30
N ALA A 69 6.24 -22.68 6.21
CA ALA A 69 5.10 -23.31 5.56
C ALA A 69 5.43 -23.78 4.14
N ILE A 70 4.63 -24.71 3.63
CA ILE A 70 4.56 -25.00 2.20
C ILE A 70 3.93 -23.80 1.50
N ASN A 71 4.40 -23.45 0.31
CA ASN A 71 3.96 -22.30 -0.47
C ASN A 71 4.09 -21.00 0.34
N GLN A 72 5.23 -20.84 1.00
CA GLN A 72 5.50 -19.66 1.81
C GLN A 72 5.54 -18.40 0.94
N ALA A 73 4.71 -17.42 1.28
CA ALA A 73 4.70 -16.13 0.59
C ALA A 73 5.79 -15.20 1.15
N GLY A 74 6.08 -14.14 0.41
CA GLY A 74 7.00 -13.11 0.83
C GLY A 74 6.93 -11.90 -0.09
N GLY A 75 7.89 -11.00 0.02
CA GLY A 75 7.82 -9.77 -0.73
C GLY A 75 9.13 -9.03 -0.82
N LEU A 76 9.02 -7.86 -1.45
CA LEU A 76 10.09 -6.92 -1.68
C LEU A 76 9.55 -5.52 -1.40
N LEU A 77 10.22 -4.79 -0.51
CA LEU A 77 9.96 -3.39 -0.22
C LEU A 77 11.16 -2.56 -0.69
N GLY A 78 10.93 -1.64 -1.62
CA GLY A 78 11.92 -0.67 -2.08
C GLY A 78 11.69 0.68 -1.41
N LEU A 79 12.72 1.21 -0.74
CA LEU A 79 12.68 2.48 -0.02
C LEU A 79 13.70 3.46 -0.58
N SER A 80 13.32 4.72 -0.67
CA SER A 80 14.20 5.82 -1.07
C SER A 80 14.32 6.87 0.03
N PRO A 81 15.53 7.37 0.35
CA PRO A 81 15.69 8.48 1.28
C PRO A 81 14.97 9.74 0.80
N SER A 82 14.18 10.39 1.66
CA SER A 82 13.43 11.60 1.34
C SER A 82 13.31 12.52 2.56
N GLY A 83 13.92 13.71 2.51
CA GLY A 83 13.70 14.76 3.52
C GLY A 83 14.04 14.39 4.97
N GLY A 84 14.92 13.41 5.20
CA GLY A 84 15.27 12.90 6.53
C GLY A 84 14.42 11.72 7.01
N ASP A 85 13.55 11.19 6.14
CA ASP A 85 12.81 9.94 6.32
C ASP A 85 12.95 9.06 5.05
N TRP A 86 12.09 8.06 4.91
CA TRP A 86 12.09 7.09 3.82
C TRP A 86 10.70 7.00 3.19
N LYS A 87 10.64 7.05 1.85
CA LYS A 87 9.41 6.83 1.08
C LYS A 87 9.44 5.47 0.39
N VAL A 88 8.27 4.89 0.15
CA VAL A 88 8.13 3.64 -0.61
C VAL A 88 8.23 3.94 -2.10
N LEU A 89 9.20 3.34 -2.80
CA LEU A 89 9.25 3.34 -4.26
C LEU A 89 8.47 2.18 -4.87
N LEU A 90 8.52 1.02 -4.22
CA LEU A 90 7.97 -0.24 -4.72
C LEU A 90 7.60 -1.12 -3.53
N HIS A 91 6.47 -1.80 -3.60
CA HIS A 91 6.11 -2.82 -2.62
C HIS A 91 5.39 -3.95 -3.33
N LEU A 92 6.04 -5.12 -3.42
CA LEU A 92 5.52 -6.32 -4.07
C LEU A 92 5.36 -7.44 -3.05
N PHE A 93 4.28 -8.19 -3.15
CA PHE A 93 4.01 -9.39 -2.36
C PHE A 93 3.76 -10.58 -3.28
N PHE A 94 4.59 -11.60 -3.21
CA PHE A 94 4.58 -12.75 -4.10
C PHE A 94 3.81 -13.93 -3.50
N GLU A 95 2.93 -14.52 -4.30
CA GLU A 95 2.18 -15.72 -3.93
C GLU A 95 3.07 -16.97 -3.97
N SER A 96 3.03 -17.76 -2.89
CA SER A 96 3.66 -19.09 -2.83
C SER A 96 5.18 -19.15 -3.02
N VAL A 97 5.84 -18.01 -3.11
CA VAL A 97 7.29 -17.86 -3.21
C VAL A 97 7.74 -16.61 -2.49
N TYR A 98 9.03 -16.54 -2.17
CA TYR A 98 9.65 -15.32 -1.63
C TYR A 98 11.04 -15.08 -2.23
N PRO A 99 11.46 -13.82 -2.38
CA PRO A 99 12.80 -13.50 -2.86
C PRO A 99 13.82 -13.64 -1.72
N LYS A 100 15.00 -14.20 -2.00
CA LYS A 100 16.14 -14.28 -1.06
C LYS A 100 17.38 -13.49 -1.50
N LYS A 101 17.40 -13.04 -2.76
CA LYS A 101 18.48 -12.23 -3.32
C LYS A 101 17.90 -11.31 -4.39
N ALA A 102 18.43 -10.09 -4.47
CA ALA A 102 18.08 -9.10 -5.47
C ALA A 102 19.34 -8.43 -6.03
N ALA A 103 19.27 -8.02 -7.29
CA ALA A 103 20.24 -7.17 -7.96
C ALA A 103 19.51 -6.30 -9.00
N MET A 104 20.04 -5.10 -9.25
CA MET A 104 19.52 -4.18 -10.26
C MET A 104 20.54 -4.00 -11.38
N SER A 105 20.04 -3.90 -12.61
CA SER A 105 20.83 -3.44 -13.74
C SER A 105 19.96 -2.56 -14.64
N GLY A 106 20.06 -1.24 -14.49
CA GLY A 106 19.20 -0.31 -15.20
C GLY A 106 17.73 -0.49 -14.79
N ARG A 107 16.88 -0.93 -15.72
CA ARG A 107 15.44 -1.17 -15.47
C ARG A 107 15.11 -2.60 -15.03
N ASP A 108 16.12 -3.45 -14.97
CA ASP A 108 15.96 -4.88 -14.73
C ASP A 108 16.24 -5.19 -13.26
N LEU A 109 15.23 -5.74 -12.59
CA LEU A 109 15.31 -6.24 -11.22
C LEU A 109 15.43 -7.77 -11.26
N SER A 110 16.64 -8.27 -11.05
CA SER A 110 16.92 -9.71 -10.98
C SER A 110 16.73 -10.22 -9.56
N LEU A 111 15.84 -11.20 -9.40
CA LEU A 111 15.49 -11.84 -8.14
C LEU A 111 15.82 -13.33 -8.17
N GLU A 112 16.32 -13.86 -7.05
CA GLU A 112 16.37 -15.30 -6.80
C GLU A 112 15.24 -15.68 -5.84
N PHE A 113 14.25 -16.40 -6.36
CA PHE A 113 13.08 -16.85 -5.61
C PHE A 113 13.33 -18.20 -4.93
N VAL A 114 12.64 -18.40 -3.82
CA VAL A 114 12.53 -19.66 -3.09
C VAL A 114 11.06 -20.10 -3.12
N GLN A 115 10.83 -21.35 -3.50
CA GLN A 115 9.55 -22.04 -3.43
C GLN A 115 9.67 -23.20 -2.45
N THR A 116 8.86 -23.19 -1.39
CA THR A 116 8.76 -24.30 -0.43
C THR A 116 7.62 -25.21 -0.86
N GLY A 117 7.90 -26.50 -1.07
CA GLY A 117 6.90 -27.48 -1.52
C GLY A 117 7.00 -28.81 -0.75
N PRO A 118 6.04 -29.73 -0.94
CA PRO A 118 6.12 -31.07 -0.36
C PRO A 118 7.38 -31.85 -0.79
N GLN A 119 7.95 -31.51 -1.96
CA GLN A 119 9.17 -32.12 -2.51
C GLN A 119 10.46 -31.40 -2.06
N GLY A 120 10.37 -30.49 -1.09
CA GLY A 120 11.49 -29.71 -0.58
C GLY A 120 11.53 -28.27 -1.10
N VAL A 121 12.71 -27.67 -1.00
CA VAL A 121 12.95 -26.26 -1.35
C VAL A 121 13.52 -26.18 -2.76
N LYS A 122 12.86 -25.42 -3.65
CA LYS A 122 13.34 -25.11 -4.99
C LYS A 122 13.70 -23.64 -5.10
N THR A 123 14.79 -23.33 -5.79
CA THR A 123 15.19 -21.95 -6.09
C THR A 123 15.17 -21.71 -7.59
N PHE A 124 14.76 -20.51 -8.01
CA PHE A 124 14.79 -20.13 -9.42
C PHE A 124 15.02 -18.63 -9.61
N PRO A 125 15.79 -18.22 -10.63
CA PRO A 125 15.98 -16.81 -10.94
C PRO A 125 14.81 -16.27 -11.77
N ARG A 126 14.50 -14.98 -11.60
CA ARG A 126 13.59 -14.23 -12.47
C ARG A 126 14.02 -12.78 -12.57
N THR A 127 13.97 -12.21 -13.76
CA THR A 127 14.12 -10.77 -13.98
C THR A 127 12.75 -10.15 -14.19
N LEU A 128 12.46 -9.09 -13.44
CA LEU A 128 11.31 -8.21 -13.61
C LEU A 128 11.79 -6.92 -14.27
N VAL A 129 11.07 -6.43 -15.27
CA VAL A 129 11.42 -5.21 -16.02
C VAL A 129 10.49 -4.08 -15.59
N ARG A 130 11.04 -2.94 -15.16
CA ARG A 130 10.26 -1.74 -14.81
C ARG A 130 9.42 -1.28 -16.01
N SER A 131 8.19 -0.84 -15.75
CA SER A 131 7.16 -0.47 -16.73
C SER A 131 6.52 -1.65 -17.49
N LYS A 132 6.95 -2.89 -17.24
CA LYS A 132 6.33 -4.09 -17.80
C LYS A 132 5.81 -5.01 -16.72
N ASP A 133 6.71 -5.44 -15.84
CA ASP A 133 6.40 -6.42 -14.79
C ASP A 133 6.06 -5.74 -13.47
N PHE A 134 6.62 -4.55 -13.21
CA PHE A 134 6.34 -3.72 -12.05
C PHE A 134 6.44 -2.24 -12.38
N HIS A 135 5.85 -1.39 -11.53
CA HIS A 135 5.93 0.06 -11.62
C HIS A 135 6.36 0.64 -10.27
N LEU A 136 7.13 1.73 -10.30
CA LEU A 136 7.36 2.50 -9.09
C LEU A 136 6.13 3.35 -8.76
N ARG A 137 6.02 3.80 -7.51
CA ARG A 137 4.90 4.61 -7.01
C ARG A 137 4.70 5.91 -7.80
N GLN A 138 5.80 6.54 -8.21
CA GLN A 138 5.80 7.77 -8.99
C GLN A 138 5.63 7.58 -10.49
N ASP A 139 5.60 6.33 -10.99
CA ASP A 139 5.41 6.09 -12.41
C ASP A 139 3.96 6.43 -12.79
N ALA A 140 3.76 7.10 -13.94
CA ALA A 140 2.43 7.48 -14.40
C ALA A 140 1.52 6.26 -14.66
N GLU A 141 2.12 5.12 -15.01
CA GLU A 141 1.42 3.85 -15.22
C GLU A 141 1.38 2.97 -13.96
N SER A 142 1.76 3.51 -12.79
CA SER A 142 1.61 2.80 -11.52
C SER A 142 0.16 2.39 -11.31
N PRO A 143 -0.15 1.20 -10.76
CA PRO A 143 -1.52 0.84 -10.44
C PRO A 143 -2.18 1.77 -9.42
N PHE A 144 -1.38 2.55 -8.71
CA PHE A 144 -1.82 3.51 -7.72
C PHE A 144 -1.91 4.95 -8.26
N ALA A 145 -1.49 5.18 -9.52
CA ALA A 145 -1.52 6.49 -10.13
C ALA A 145 -2.97 6.95 -10.35
N GLY A 146 -3.26 8.20 -9.95
CA GLY A 146 -4.60 8.77 -10.09
C GLY A 146 -5.66 8.15 -9.19
N ALA A 147 -5.25 7.44 -8.13
CA ALA A 147 -6.19 7.02 -7.10
C ALA A 147 -6.90 8.26 -6.52
N LYS A 148 -8.19 8.13 -6.27
CA LYS A 148 -9.03 9.18 -5.69
C LYS A 148 -9.24 8.86 -4.21
N ILE A 149 -8.89 9.80 -3.35
CA ILE A 149 -9.05 9.65 -1.91
C ILE A 149 -10.21 10.52 -1.45
N THR A 150 -11.14 9.94 -0.70
CA THR A 150 -12.26 10.65 -0.06
C THR A 150 -12.35 10.25 1.42
N ALA A 151 -13.02 11.06 2.23
CA ALA A 151 -13.26 10.74 3.63
C ALA A 151 -14.69 11.11 4.03
N SER A 152 -15.22 10.46 5.06
CA SER A 152 -16.54 10.80 5.63
C SER A 152 -16.57 12.21 6.20
N SER A 153 -15.47 12.64 6.81
CA SER A 153 -15.24 14.02 7.25
C SER A 153 -13.76 14.38 7.18
N THR A 154 -13.43 15.66 7.36
CA THR A 154 -12.04 16.12 7.44
C THR A 154 -11.97 17.36 8.32
N LEU A 155 -11.02 17.37 9.25
CA LEU A 155 -10.75 18.53 10.10
C LEU A 155 -10.45 19.76 9.25
N LYS A 156 -11.18 20.85 9.49
CA LYS A 156 -10.98 22.14 8.80
C LYS A 156 -9.73 22.86 9.33
N ARG A 157 -8.56 22.35 8.98
CA ARG A 157 -7.25 22.92 9.33
C ARG A 157 -6.34 22.92 8.09
N GLU A 158 -5.49 23.93 7.98
CA GLU A 158 -4.50 24.00 6.90
C GLU A 158 -3.61 22.75 6.90
N GLY A 159 -3.40 22.19 5.70
CA GLY A 159 -2.54 21.02 5.51
C GLY A 159 -3.14 19.68 5.92
N VAL A 160 -4.38 19.62 6.40
CA VAL A 160 -5.09 18.36 6.70
C VAL A 160 -6.06 18.05 5.56
N LYS A 161 -5.84 16.94 4.86
CA LYS A 161 -6.68 16.51 3.73
C LYS A 161 -6.73 14.97 3.66
N PRO A 162 -7.78 14.37 3.06
CA PRO A 162 -7.84 12.92 2.87
C PRO A 162 -6.63 12.37 2.13
N GLU A 163 -6.15 13.05 1.09
CA GLU A 163 -5.05 12.60 0.23
C GLU A 163 -3.73 12.40 1.00
N ASN A 164 -3.58 13.03 2.17
CA ASN A 164 -2.40 12.88 3.00
C ASN A 164 -2.21 11.45 3.52
N VAL A 165 -3.25 10.59 3.53
CA VAL A 165 -3.04 9.17 3.91
C VAL A 165 -2.30 8.38 2.85
N PHE A 166 -2.03 8.95 1.67
CA PHE A 166 -1.48 8.21 0.54
C PHE A 166 -0.44 9.03 -0.25
N ASP A 167 0.14 10.05 0.39
CA ASP A 167 1.10 10.98 -0.23
C ASP A 167 2.57 10.61 0.01
N GLN A 168 2.83 9.59 0.84
CA GLN A 168 4.15 9.11 1.25
C GLN A 168 4.98 10.11 2.07
N ASP A 169 4.37 11.17 2.60
CA ASP A 169 5.00 12.11 3.52
C ASP A 169 4.48 11.88 4.94
N LEU A 170 5.24 11.13 5.75
CA LEU A 170 4.85 10.81 7.13
C LEU A 170 4.70 12.04 8.06
N ARG A 171 4.99 13.25 7.59
CA ARG A 171 4.80 14.50 8.32
C ARG A 171 3.42 15.12 8.08
N THR A 172 2.69 14.66 7.06
CA THR A 172 1.29 14.98 6.83
C THR A 172 0.41 13.88 7.45
N SER A 173 -0.90 14.13 7.52
CA SER A 173 -1.89 13.15 7.95
C SER A 173 -3.26 13.63 7.55
N TRP A 174 -4.18 12.70 7.35
CA TRP A 174 -5.61 13.00 7.44
C TRP A 174 -6.02 12.99 8.92
N ALA A 175 -6.97 13.86 9.24
CA ALA A 175 -7.71 13.82 10.49
C ALA A 175 -9.19 13.95 10.14
N GLU A 176 -10.01 13.12 10.76
CA GLU A 176 -11.45 13.32 10.73
C GLU A 176 -11.83 14.65 11.38
N GLY A 177 -13.00 15.19 11.05
CA GLY A 177 -13.46 16.49 11.54
C GLY A 177 -14.92 16.44 12.00
N ALA A 178 -15.38 15.26 12.43
CA ALA A 178 -16.68 15.06 13.01
C ALA A 178 -16.65 15.41 14.51
N ASP A 179 -17.82 15.64 15.09
CA ASP A 179 -17.90 15.84 16.54
C ASP A 179 -17.63 14.51 17.25
N GLY A 180 -16.70 14.53 18.21
CA GLY A 180 -16.39 13.38 19.06
C GLY A 180 -15.00 12.82 18.78
N THR A 181 -14.87 11.49 18.87
CA THR A 181 -13.56 10.83 18.89
C THR A 181 -13.11 10.29 17.52
N GLY A 182 -13.95 10.42 16.49
CA GLY A 182 -13.70 9.85 15.17
C GLY A 182 -14.07 8.37 14.99
N VAL A 183 -14.75 7.74 15.96
CA VAL A 183 -15.33 6.40 15.75
C VAL A 183 -16.40 6.48 14.66
N ASP A 184 -16.46 5.46 13.81
CA ASP A 184 -17.27 5.35 12.60
C ASP A 184 -16.86 6.23 11.41
N GLU A 185 -15.90 7.14 11.59
CA GLU A 185 -15.29 7.87 10.49
C GLU A 185 -14.44 6.95 9.62
N SER A 186 -14.27 7.34 8.36
CA SER A 186 -13.62 6.51 7.35
C SER A 186 -12.90 7.34 6.29
N VAL A 187 -11.90 6.71 5.67
CA VAL A 187 -11.22 7.20 4.48
C VAL A 187 -11.25 6.10 3.42
N SER A 188 -11.59 6.47 2.19
CA SER A 188 -11.73 5.57 1.04
C SER A 188 -10.73 5.92 -0.05
N ILE A 189 -10.12 4.90 -0.63
CA ILE A 189 -9.20 5.00 -1.77
C ILE A 189 -9.84 4.24 -2.92
N GLU A 190 -10.23 4.97 -3.97
CA GLU A 190 -10.74 4.41 -5.22
C GLU A 190 -9.63 4.42 -6.27
N PHE A 191 -9.30 3.24 -6.80
CA PHE A 191 -8.25 3.12 -7.80
C PHE A 191 -8.77 3.45 -9.20
N SER A 192 -7.94 4.13 -9.99
CA SER A 192 -8.27 4.51 -11.37
C SER A 192 -8.42 3.30 -12.30
N ARG A 193 -7.81 2.16 -11.91
CA ARG A 193 -7.93 0.85 -12.53
C ARG A 193 -7.90 -0.21 -11.45
N SER A 194 -8.36 -1.41 -11.75
CA SER A 194 -8.30 -2.50 -10.78
C SER A 194 -6.86 -2.88 -10.44
N VAL A 195 -6.62 -3.23 -9.18
CA VAL A 195 -5.29 -3.55 -8.64
C VAL A 195 -5.34 -4.89 -7.90
N ASP A 196 -4.31 -5.71 -8.06
CA ASP A 196 -4.16 -6.90 -7.23
C ASP A 196 -3.40 -6.50 -5.95
N LEU A 197 -4.02 -6.65 -4.79
CA LEU A 197 -3.47 -6.22 -3.50
C LEU A 197 -3.09 -7.39 -2.61
N GLY A 198 -1.84 -7.42 -2.16
CA GLY A 198 -1.28 -8.48 -1.33
C GLY A 198 -1.35 -8.12 0.14
N LEU A 199 -0.91 -6.91 0.48
CA LEU A 199 -0.90 -6.37 1.84
C LEU A 199 -1.47 -4.96 1.85
N ALA A 200 -2.06 -4.56 2.99
CA ALA A 200 -2.36 -3.17 3.32
C ALA A 200 -1.70 -2.80 4.64
N GLY A 201 -0.94 -1.71 4.63
CA GLY A 201 -0.25 -1.12 5.78
C GLY A 201 -0.97 0.14 6.25
N VAL A 202 -1.01 0.38 7.56
CA VAL A 202 -1.53 1.63 8.14
C VAL A 202 -0.57 2.14 9.20
N LEU A 203 -0.18 3.41 9.09
CA LEU A 203 0.47 4.19 10.14
C LEU A 203 -0.56 5.14 10.76
N HIS A 204 -0.86 4.90 12.03
CA HIS A 204 -1.88 5.64 12.76
C HIS A 204 -1.31 6.81 13.59
N GLY A 205 -2.15 7.82 13.82
CA GLY A 205 -1.83 9.03 14.57
C GLY A 205 -1.18 10.13 13.73
N ASN A 206 -0.92 11.28 14.35
CA ASN A 206 -0.22 12.39 13.71
C ASN A 206 1.29 12.23 13.89
N PHE A 207 1.99 11.80 12.83
CA PHE A 207 3.40 11.40 12.93
C PHE A 207 4.40 12.55 12.74
N ARG A 208 3.92 13.80 12.64
CA ARG A 208 4.77 15.01 12.50
C ARG A 208 5.78 15.20 13.64
N SER A 209 5.38 14.86 14.87
CA SER A 209 6.26 14.88 16.04
C SER A 209 5.79 13.92 17.12
N SER A 210 6.68 13.54 18.05
CA SER A 210 6.26 12.71 19.19
C SER A 210 5.19 13.38 20.06
N ARG A 211 5.12 14.72 20.09
CA ARG A 211 4.09 15.44 20.85
C ARG A 211 2.76 15.40 20.10
N ASP A 212 2.77 15.70 18.80
CA ASP A 212 1.57 15.60 17.96
C ASP A 212 0.96 14.20 18.00
N TRP A 213 1.79 13.16 17.97
CA TRP A 213 1.31 11.78 18.04
C TRP A 213 0.59 11.48 19.37
N LYS A 214 1.05 12.05 20.49
CA LYS A 214 0.43 11.88 21.82
C LYS A 214 -0.81 12.75 22.03
N ASP A 215 -0.80 13.95 21.47
CA ASP A 215 -1.85 14.95 21.69
C ASP A 215 -3.16 14.61 21.00
N ASN A 216 -3.12 13.90 19.88
CA ASN A 216 -4.32 13.56 19.09
C ASN A 216 -4.78 12.13 19.34
N ASN A 217 -6.04 11.84 19.02
CA ASN A 217 -6.55 10.47 19.01
C ASN A 217 -5.84 9.64 17.93
N ARG A 218 -5.73 8.34 18.20
CA ARG A 218 -4.99 7.37 17.39
C ARG A 218 -5.88 6.16 17.15
N LEU A 219 -5.65 5.43 16.05
CA LEU A 219 -6.39 4.18 15.83
C LEU A 219 -6.05 3.16 16.92
N HIS A 220 -7.07 2.53 17.48
CA HIS A 220 -6.93 1.31 18.29
C HIS A 220 -7.35 0.09 17.47
N ARG A 221 -8.50 0.19 16.80
CA ARG A 221 -8.99 -0.83 15.86
C ARG A 221 -9.62 -0.13 14.66
N ALA A 222 -9.47 -0.74 13.50
CA ALA A 222 -10.10 -0.32 12.27
C ALA A 222 -10.51 -1.55 11.45
N GLU A 223 -11.44 -1.35 10.53
CA GLU A 223 -11.90 -2.37 9.58
C GLU A 223 -11.56 -1.89 8.17
N PHE A 224 -10.87 -2.73 7.39
CA PHE A 224 -10.78 -2.56 5.95
C PHE A 224 -12.00 -3.19 5.29
N THR A 225 -12.65 -2.47 4.37
CA THR A 225 -13.58 -3.06 3.40
C THR A 225 -12.91 -2.99 2.03
N VAL A 226 -12.70 -4.14 1.40
CA VAL A 226 -12.01 -4.27 0.11
C VAL A 226 -13.00 -4.70 -0.96
N GLU A 227 -13.21 -3.84 -1.96
CA GLU A 227 -14.15 -4.10 -3.04
C GLU A 227 -13.44 -4.42 -4.35
N THR A 228 -14.04 -5.33 -5.11
CA THR A 228 -13.67 -5.67 -6.48
C THR A 228 -14.76 -5.26 -7.45
N GLY A 229 -14.48 -5.30 -8.75
CA GLY A 229 -15.48 -4.98 -9.76
C GLY A 229 -16.75 -5.84 -9.69
N SER A 230 -16.61 -7.11 -9.29
CA SER A 230 -17.76 -8.02 -9.10
C SER A 230 -18.62 -7.68 -7.89
N ASP A 231 -18.10 -6.92 -6.93
CA ASP A 231 -18.89 -6.55 -5.75
C ASP A 231 -19.79 -5.33 -6.00
N ARG A 232 -19.53 -4.58 -7.08
CA ARG A 232 -20.35 -3.41 -7.49
C ARG A 232 -21.42 -3.76 -8.51
N TYR A 233 -21.15 -4.74 -9.37
CA TYR A 233 -21.96 -4.99 -10.56
C TYR A 233 -22.17 -6.48 -10.78
N ASP A 234 -23.44 -6.88 -10.90
CA ASP A 234 -23.80 -8.19 -11.43
C ASP A 234 -23.79 -8.12 -12.97
N ALA A 235 -22.75 -8.68 -13.57
CA ALA A 235 -22.63 -8.70 -15.02
C ALA A 235 -23.67 -9.57 -15.73
N GLU A 236 -24.20 -10.60 -15.05
CA GLU A 236 -25.23 -11.47 -15.63
C GLU A 236 -26.61 -10.83 -15.55
N GLY A 237 -26.90 -10.15 -14.43
CA GLY A 237 -28.14 -9.43 -14.21
C GLY A 237 -28.20 -8.03 -14.82
N GLY A 238 -27.04 -7.42 -15.12
CA GLY A 238 -26.96 -6.03 -15.56
C GLY A 238 -27.32 -5.01 -14.48
N VAL A 239 -27.15 -5.38 -13.21
CA VAL A 239 -27.58 -4.60 -12.04
C VAL A 239 -26.37 -3.99 -11.35
N ASP A 240 -26.42 -2.68 -11.11
CA ASP A 240 -25.49 -1.96 -10.24
C ASP A 240 -26.07 -1.96 -8.82
N PHE A 241 -25.43 -2.66 -7.88
CA PHE A 241 -26.02 -2.87 -6.56
C PHE A 241 -26.20 -1.56 -5.78
N GLU A 242 -25.28 -0.61 -5.93
CA GLU A 242 -25.39 0.68 -5.25
C GLU A 242 -26.46 1.54 -5.93
N ALA A 243 -26.37 1.71 -7.25
CA ALA A 243 -27.23 2.63 -7.98
C ALA A 243 -28.69 2.13 -8.08
N ASP A 244 -28.89 0.83 -8.29
CA ASP A 244 -30.23 0.27 -8.53
C ASP A 244 -30.92 -0.16 -7.23
N LEU A 245 -30.15 -0.61 -6.23
CA LEU A 245 -30.71 -1.21 -5.02
C LEU A 245 -30.42 -0.40 -3.74
N GLY A 246 -29.56 0.62 -3.80
CA GLY A 246 -29.15 1.39 -2.60
C GLY A 246 -28.44 0.52 -1.57
N LEU A 247 -27.90 -0.59 -2.03
CA LEU A 247 -27.23 -1.61 -1.26
C LEU A 247 -25.77 -1.14 -1.15
N GLY A 248 -25.32 -0.78 0.07
CA GLY A 248 -24.03 -0.10 0.31
C GLY A 248 -22.78 -0.94 -0.02
N LEU A 249 -21.61 -0.57 0.49
CA LEU A 249 -20.34 -1.23 0.15
C LEU A 249 -20.38 -2.75 0.44
N TYR A 250 -20.19 -3.55 -0.62
CA TYR A 250 -20.00 -5.00 -0.56
C TYR A 250 -18.51 -5.29 -0.75
N GLY A 251 -17.86 -5.83 0.27
CA GLY A 251 -16.45 -6.15 0.17
C GLY A 251 -16.01 -7.05 1.29
N ASP A 252 -14.83 -7.63 1.12
CA ASP A 252 -14.20 -8.42 2.16
C ASP A 252 -13.83 -7.49 3.32
N LYS A 253 -14.30 -7.84 4.52
CA LYS A 253 -14.02 -7.10 5.75
C LYS A 253 -12.85 -7.70 6.49
N ILE A 254 -11.86 -6.88 6.81
CA ILE A 254 -10.62 -7.31 7.46
C ILE A 254 -10.31 -6.36 8.62
N ASP A 255 -10.33 -6.91 9.84
CA ASP A 255 -9.98 -6.15 11.03
C ASP A 255 -8.47 -5.95 11.17
N ILE A 256 -8.07 -4.76 11.62
CA ILE A 256 -6.70 -4.42 12.01
C ILE A 256 -6.71 -3.78 13.40
N SER A 257 -5.72 -4.12 14.22
CA SER A 257 -5.57 -3.54 15.56
C SER A 257 -4.18 -2.96 15.78
N PHE A 258 -4.11 -1.92 16.61
CA PHE A 258 -2.92 -1.15 16.83
C PHE A 258 -2.59 -1.11 18.32
N SER A 259 -1.32 -1.31 18.64
CA SER A 259 -0.78 -0.96 19.95
C SER A 259 -0.64 0.57 20.07
N ASN A 260 -0.55 1.08 21.30
CA ASN A 260 -0.18 2.47 21.56
C ASN A 260 1.31 2.73 21.30
N LYS A 261 1.76 2.51 20.06
CA LYS A 261 3.11 2.78 19.55
C LYS A 261 3.01 3.29 18.11
N PRO A 262 3.87 4.24 17.70
CA PRO A 262 3.85 4.82 16.36
C PRO A 262 4.57 3.89 15.38
N VAL A 263 3.93 2.77 15.05
CA VAL A 263 4.45 1.70 14.19
C VAL A 263 3.41 1.36 13.15
N MET A 264 3.83 1.32 11.88
CA MET A 264 2.99 0.85 10.79
C MET A 264 2.62 -0.62 10.99
N ARG A 265 1.37 -0.99 10.71
CA ARG A 265 0.89 -2.38 10.78
C ARG A 265 0.37 -2.82 9.44
N TYR A 266 0.79 -4.01 9.01
CA TYR A 266 0.32 -4.63 7.77
C TYR A 266 -0.67 -5.76 8.06
N VAL A 267 -1.70 -5.84 7.24
CA VAL A 267 -2.62 -6.98 7.15
C VAL A 267 -2.60 -7.57 5.75
N ARG A 268 -2.92 -8.86 5.66
CA ARG A 268 -2.98 -9.60 4.41
C ARG A 268 -4.32 -9.36 3.73
N LEU A 269 -4.29 -8.97 2.46
CA LEU A 269 -5.48 -8.81 1.62
C LEU A 269 -5.60 -9.98 0.62
N GLN A 270 -4.56 -10.19 -0.20
CA GLN A 270 -4.52 -11.20 -1.27
C GLN A 270 -5.78 -11.26 -2.14
N LYS A 271 -6.20 -10.09 -2.62
CA LYS A 271 -7.39 -9.93 -3.44
C LYS A 271 -6.99 -9.44 -4.84
N ARG A 272 -7.57 -10.04 -5.87
CA ARG A 272 -7.40 -9.58 -7.26
C ARG A 272 -8.47 -8.58 -7.64
N GLY A 273 -8.14 -7.73 -8.60
CA GLY A 273 -9.13 -6.86 -9.24
C GLY A 273 -9.80 -5.88 -8.28
N VAL A 274 -9.07 -5.44 -7.24
CA VAL A 274 -9.56 -4.49 -6.24
C VAL A 274 -9.76 -3.13 -6.91
N VAL A 275 -10.94 -2.55 -6.74
CA VAL A 275 -11.31 -1.24 -7.27
C VAL A 275 -11.37 -0.17 -6.18
N SER A 276 -11.62 -0.57 -4.94
CA SER A 276 -11.61 0.35 -3.81
C SER A 276 -11.20 -0.32 -2.51
N VAL A 277 -10.67 0.48 -1.59
CA VAL A 277 -10.41 0.10 -0.21
C VAL A 277 -10.92 1.22 0.69
N GLN A 278 -11.75 0.88 1.68
CA GLN A 278 -12.14 1.78 2.76
C GLN A 278 -11.49 1.34 4.06
N LEU A 279 -10.90 2.28 4.80
CA LEU A 279 -10.48 2.09 6.19
C LEU A 279 -11.49 2.80 7.11
N LYS A 280 -12.25 2.04 7.89
CA LYS A 280 -13.21 2.55 8.87
C LYS A 280 -12.67 2.45 10.29
N ILE A 281 -12.79 3.52 11.07
CA ILE A 281 -12.37 3.58 12.46
C ILE A 281 -13.42 2.89 13.34
N THR A 282 -13.03 1.82 14.04
CA THR A 282 -13.94 1.07 14.94
C THR A 282 -13.66 1.31 16.41
N SER A 283 -12.44 1.72 16.77
CA SER A 283 -12.12 2.25 18.10
C SER A 283 -10.83 3.05 18.11
N VAL A 284 -10.67 3.93 19.10
CA VAL A 284 -9.54 4.85 19.22
C VAL A 284 -8.79 4.71 20.54
N LEU A 285 -7.52 5.09 20.54
CA LEU A 285 -6.72 5.38 21.73
C LEU A 285 -6.75 6.90 21.96
N LEU A 286 -7.25 7.31 23.13
CA LEU A 286 -7.43 8.74 23.42
C LEU A 286 -6.11 9.51 23.48
N GLY A 287 -6.09 10.69 22.86
CA GLY A 287 -5.02 11.67 22.92
C GLY A 287 -5.01 12.42 24.24
N GLU A 288 -3.94 13.18 24.48
CA GLU A 288 -3.81 14.03 25.67
C GLU A 288 -4.60 15.34 25.57
N LYS A 289 -4.94 15.80 24.35
CA LYS A 289 -5.44 17.16 24.14
C LYS A 289 -6.57 17.30 23.11
N ASN A 290 -6.45 16.65 21.96
CA ASN A 290 -7.37 16.82 20.83
C ASN A 290 -8.14 15.50 20.61
N ASP A 291 -9.43 15.63 20.29
CA ASP A 291 -10.30 14.48 20.07
C ASP A 291 -10.29 13.98 18.61
N ASP A 292 -9.67 14.74 17.69
CA ASP A 292 -9.59 14.33 16.28
C ASP A 292 -8.71 13.09 16.12
N THR A 293 -9.20 12.06 15.43
CA THR A 293 -8.38 10.88 15.10
C THR A 293 -7.60 11.07 13.82
N HIS A 294 -6.29 10.82 13.89
CA HIS A 294 -5.39 10.95 12.75
C HIS A 294 -4.97 9.60 12.13
N VAL A 295 -4.79 9.60 10.81
CA VAL A 295 -4.11 8.55 10.04
C VAL A 295 -3.01 9.21 9.22
N ALA A 296 -1.76 8.80 9.43
CA ALA A 296 -0.62 9.38 8.76
C ALA A 296 -0.46 8.80 7.35
N GLU A 297 -0.53 7.48 7.20
CA GLU A 297 -0.23 6.83 5.92
C GLU A 297 -0.96 5.48 5.83
N ILE A 298 -1.41 5.14 4.62
CA ILE A 298 -1.88 3.83 4.18
C ILE A 298 -0.94 3.40 3.05
N ASP A 299 -0.39 2.19 3.13
CA ASP A 299 0.51 1.62 2.11
C ASP A 299 -0.08 0.33 1.56
N PHE A 300 0.26 -0.03 0.32
CA PHE A 300 -0.25 -1.26 -0.31
C PHE A 300 0.85 -2.06 -0.99
N ALA A 301 1.01 -3.35 -0.68
CA ALA A 301 1.85 -4.20 -1.50
C ALA A 301 1.03 -4.74 -2.69
N GLU A 302 1.52 -4.56 -3.92
CA GLU A 302 0.92 -5.18 -5.10
C GLU A 302 1.10 -6.69 -5.01
N TRP A 303 0.03 -7.44 -5.25
CA TRP A 303 0.08 -8.90 -5.28
C TRP A 303 0.57 -9.41 -6.63
N VAL A 304 1.60 -10.24 -6.61
CA VAL A 304 2.15 -10.90 -7.79
C VAL A 304 1.90 -12.40 -7.63
N SER A 305 0.96 -12.92 -8.41
CA SER A 305 0.64 -14.34 -8.42
C SER A 305 1.83 -15.17 -8.92
N TYR A 306 1.91 -16.43 -8.47
CA TYR A 306 2.94 -17.34 -8.98
C TYR A 306 2.80 -17.51 -10.49
N ALA A 307 1.54 -17.57 -10.98
CA ALA A 307 1.24 -17.71 -12.40
C ALA A 307 1.73 -16.50 -13.22
N ARG A 308 1.54 -15.27 -12.71
CA ARG A 308 2.08 -14.05 -13.32
C ARG A 308 3.60 -14.11 -13.40
N LEU A 309 4.23 -14.52 -12.30
CA LEU A 309 5.69 -14.61 -12.20
C LEU A 309 6.28 -15.62 -13.18
N THR A 310 5.62 -16.76 -13.39
CA THR A 310 6.06 -17.82 -14.30
C THR A 310 5.54 -17.68 -15.73
N GLY A 311 4.69 -16.69 -16.02
CA GLY A 311 4.05 -16.51 -17.32
C GLY A 311 3.01 -17.59 -17.65
N SER A 312 2.45 -18.25 -16.62
CA SER A 312 1.38 -19.25 -16.76
C SER A 312 0.01 -18.69 -16.39
N GLU A 313 -0.11 -17.36 -16.27
CA GLU A 313 -1.39 -16.71 -15.99
C GLU A 313 -2.31 -16.84 -17.21
N PRO A 314 -3.58 -17.27 -17.01
CA PRO A 314 -4.55 -17.26 -18.09
C PRO A 314 -4.71 -15.84 -18.61
N ALA A 315 -4.84 -15.67 -19.93
CA ALA A 315 -5.21 -14.38 -20.50
C ALA A 315 -6.47 -13.88 -19.79
N ALA A 316 -6.43 -12.65 -19.27
CA ALA A 316 -7.59 -12.03 -18.65
C ALA A 316 -8.77 -12.13 -19.62
N ARG A 317 -9.90 -12.68 -19.15
CA ARG A 317 -11.13 -12.62 -19.95
C ARG A 317 -11.42 -11.13 -20.18
N PRO A 318 -11.73 -10.71 -21.43
CA PRO A 318 -12.11 -9.33 -21.67
C PRO A 318 -13.23 -8.96 -20.68
N ALA A 319 -13.10 -7.80 -20.04
CA ALA A 319 -14.18 -7.28 -19.23
C ALA A 319 -15.45 -7.30 -20.09
N PRO A 320 -16.61 -7.72 -19.54
CA PRO A 320 -17.85 -7.62 -20.29
C PRO A 320 -17.98 -6.18 -20.77
N GLU A 321 -18.10 -5.97 -22.08
CA GLU A 321 -18.39 -4.65 -22.63
C GLU A 321 -19.59 -4.13 -21.84
N LYS A 322 -19.46 -2.95 -21.22
CA LYS A 322 -20.61 -2.27 -20.61
C LYS A 322 -21.68 -2.28 -21.68
N ALA A 323 -22.76 -3.03 -21.45
CA ALA A 323 -23.88 -3.04 -22.37
C ALA A 323 -24.23 -1.58 -22.63
N ASP A 324 -24.24 -1.17 -23.90
CA ASP A 324 -24.60 0.18 -24.29
C ASP A 324 -25.82 0.59 -23.48
N LYS A 325 -25.74 1.76 -22.83
CA LYS A 325 -26.86 2.32 -22.07
C LYS A 325 -28.13 2.08 -22.88
N PRO A 326 -29.16 1.43 -22.32
CA PRO A 326 -30.42 1.23 -23.03
C PRO A 326 -30.82 2.56 -23.65
N ALA A 327 -31.06 2.54 -24.96
CA ALA A 327 -31.45 3.73 -25.70
C ALA A 327 -32.53 4.47 -24.92
N GLU A 328 -32.31 5.78 -24.72
CA GLU A 328 -33.20 6.66 -23.99
C GLU A 328 -34.65 6.36 -24.42
N PRO A 329 -35.54 5.96 -23.48
CA PRO A 329 -36.88 5.53 -23.85
C PRO A 329 -37.55 6.65 -24.66
N PRO A 330 -38.26 6.32 -25.75
CA PRO A 330 -38.86 7.32 -26.61
C PRO A 330 -39.71 8.26 -25.77
N ALA A 331 -39.53 9.56 -25.99
CA ALA A 331 -40.22 10.63 -25.26
C ALA A 331 -41.69 10.26 -25.04
N LYS A 332 -42.13 10.24 -23.77
CA LYS A 332 -43.51 9.94 -23.38
C LYS A 332 -44.46 10.72 -24.29
N ALA A 333 -45.32 9.98 -25.00
CA ALA A 333 -46.45 10.56 -25.71
C ALA A 333 -47.25 11.46 -24.74
N PRO A 334 -47.77 12.61 -25.20
CA PRO A 334 -48.48 13.55 -24.35
C PRO A 334 -49.60 12.84 -23.58
N ALA A 335 -49.65 13.07 -22.27
CA ALA A 335 -50.63 12.49 -21.38
C ALA A 335 -52.05 12.70 -21.93
N ARG A 336 -52.79 11.61 -22.13
CA ARG A 336 -54.24 11.69 -22.30
C ARG A 336 -54.79 12.30 -21.01
N LYS A 337 -55.60 13.35 -21.16
CA LYS A 337 -56.38 13.93 -20.06
C LYS A 337 -57.15 12.79 -19.40
N SER A 338 -56.97 12.63 -18.09
CA SER A 338 -57.81 11.77 -17.27
C SER A 338 -59.24 12.33 -17.34
N ASP A 339 -60.19 11.48 -17.74
CA ASP A 339 -61.58 11.75 -17.46
C ASP A 339 -61.76 11.64 -15.94
N ASP A 340 -62.14 12.77 -15.34
CA ASP A 340 -62.51 12.92 -13.95
C ASP A 340 -63.70 11.99 -13.67
N TRP A 341 -63.47 10.93 -12.89
CA TRP A 341 -64.54 10.19 -12.24
C TRP A 341 -64.73 10.82 -10.85
N THR A 342 -65.83 11.54 -10.65
CA THR A 342 -66.21 12.08 -9.35
C THR A 342 -67.08 11.07 -8.60
N ASP A 343 -66.95 11.04 -7.27
CA ASP A 343 -67.68 10.16 -6.33
C ASP A 343 -69.22 10.35 -6.28
N GLU A 344 -69.82 10.99 -7.29
CA GLU A 344 -71.28 11.12 -7.44
C GLU A 344 -71.90 10.05 -8.35
N ASP A 345 -71.11 9.15 -8.92
CA ASP A 345 -71.58 8.07 -9.81
C ASP A 345 -71.85 6.72 -9.10
N PHE A 346 -72.11 6.72 -7.78
CA PHE A 346 -72.56 5.54 -7.00
C PHE A 346 -73.81 5.77 -6.18
#